data_AF-A0A972GMF8-F1
#
_entry.id   AF-A0A972GMF8-F1
#
_cell.length_a   1.000
_cell.length_b   1.000
_cell.length_c   1.000
_cell.angle_alpha   90.00
_cell.angle_beta   90.00
_cell.angle_gamma   90.00
#
_symmetry.space_group_name_H-M   'P 1'
#
loop_
_entity.id
_entity.type
_entity.pdbx_description
1 polymer ?
#
loop_
_entity_poly.entity_id
_entity_poly.type
_entity_poly.pdbx_seq_one_letter_code
_entity_poly.pdbx_strand_id
1 'polypeptide(L)'
;MRQNHKALLALEDGTTWPGYAFGAIGERTGEVVFNTAMTGYQEVLTDPSYYGQIVVMTAPHIGNTGVNTDDPESRKLWLSGFVVRAASPRVSNWRAQTSLDDYLREHGVVGITGVDTRALVLHIREAGAMRAVISSHEVDPNRLVEMARQAPSMEGLDLVHDVTCAEPYHWTDAVEPQWILDRNVVSSDTDRHAFHVVAYDYGIKHNILRLLASHGCRVTVVPATASASAVLELDPDGIFLSNGPGDPAAVTYGVEAVRDLLGKKPIFGICLGHQILGLALGGTTYKLRFGHHGANQPVRNADTTHVEISSHNHGFAVDADSLPKSVEITHLNLNDGCVEGLRVKDLRAFSVQYHPEAAPGPHDAAYLFEQFIELMKHMTPLGK
;
A
#
# COMPACT_ATOMS: atom_id res chain seq x y z
N MET A 1 -28.07 -13.32 -4.43
CA MET A 1 -27.29 -13.88 -5.55
C MET A 1 -28.21 -14.11 -6.74
N ARG A 2 -28.33 -13.13 -7.64
CA ARG A 2 -29.12 -13.23 -8.88
C ARG A 2 -28.14 -13.53 -10.02
N GLN A 3 -28.41 -14.61 -10.75
CA GLN A 3 -27.68 -15.15 -11.92
C GLN A 3 -26.23 -15.59 -11.66
N ASN A 4 -26.03 -16.92 -11.62
CA ASN A 4 -24.71 -17.57 -11.64
C ASN A 4 -24.06 -17.43 -13.02
N HIS A 5 -23.68 -16.21 -13.40
CA HIS A 5 -22.88 -15.99 -14.60
C HIS A 5 -21.50 -16.63 -14.38
N LYS A 6 -21.09 -17.53 -15.28
CA LYS A 6 -19.81 -18.22 -15.13
C LYS A 6 -18.67 -17.23 -15.29
N ALA A 7 -17.59 -17.45 -14.55
CA ALA A 7 -16.34 -16.73 -14.72
C ALA A 7 -15.17 -17.69 -14.59
N LEU A 8 -14.03 -17.32 -15.16
CA LEU A 8 -12.79 -18.09 -15.12
C LEU A 8 -11.65 -17.15 -14.76
N LEU A 9 -10.86 -17.55 -13.75
CA LEU A 9 -9.53 -17.00 -13.51
C LEU A 9 -8.51 -17.92 -14.20
N ALA A 10 -7.67 -17.38 -15.08
CA ALA A 10 -6.60 -18.12 -15.72
C ALA A 10 -5.25 -17.49 -15.40
N LEU A 11 -4.25 -18.31 -15.13
CA LEU A 11 -2.88 -17.91 -14.83
C LEU A 11 -1.97 -18.18 -16.04
N GLU A 12 -0.87 -17.44 -16.14
CA GLU A 12 0.07 -17.56 -17.26
C GLU A 12 0.74 -18.94 -17.39
N ASP A 13 0.78 -19.71 -16.30
CA ASP A 13 1.32 -21.06 -16.25
C ASP A 13 0.36 -22.14 -16.79
N GLY A 14 -0.88 -21.76 -17.14
CA GLY A 14 -1.91 -22.65 -17.66
C GLY A 14 -2.95 -23.10 -16.65
N THR A 15 -2.74 -22.80 -15.36
CA THR A 15 -3.70 -23.15 -14.30
C THR A 15 -4.96 -22.29 -14.43
N THR A 16 -6.13 -22.90 -14.27
CA THR A 16 -7.40 -22.18 -14.31
C THR A 16 -8.31 -22.53 -13.14
N TRP A 17 -9.11 -21.55 -12.72
CA TRP A 17 -9.97 -21.61 -11.53
C TRP A 17 -11.38 -21.14 -11.91
N PRO A 18 -12.34 -22.07 -12.04
CA PRO A 18 -13.71 -21.72 -12.38
C PRO A 18 -14.41 -21.09 -11.17
N GLY A 19 -15.35 -20.19 -11.45
CA GLY A 19 -16.20 -19.55 -10.45
C GLY A 19 -17.39 -18.88 -11.08
N TYR A 20 -17.90 -17.87 -10.38
CA TYR A 20 -19.04 -17.07 -10.79
C TYR A 20 -18.68 -15.60 -10.74
N ALA A 21 -19.21 -14.82 -11.69
CA ALA A 21 -18.97 -13.39 -11.73
C ALA A 21 -19.48 -12.70 -10.45
N PHE A 22 -18.69 -11.74 -9.99
CA PHE A 22 -18.94 -10.92 -8.81
C PHE A 22 -18.51 -9.48 -9.14
N GLY A 23 -19.34 -8.47 -8.87
CA GLY A 23 -19.11 -7.11 -9.35
C GLY A 23 -19.49 -6.93 -10.82
N ALA A 24 -18.60 -6.28 -11.60
CA ALA A 24 -18.81 -5.99 -13.00
C ALA A 24 -18.54 -7.20 -13.91
N ILE A 25 -19.36 -7.37 -14.95
CA ILE A 25 -19.10 -8.34 -16.02
C ILE A 25 -18.04 -7.75 -16.95
N GLY A 26 -16.94 -8.47 -17.14
CA GLY A 26 -15.87 -8.02 -18.00
C GLY A 26 -14.70 -8.98 -18.04
N GLU A 27 -13.57 -8.46 -18.49
CA GLU A 27 -12.29 -9.15 -18.55
C GLU A 27 -11.18 -8.19 -18.14
N ARG A 28 -10.28 -8.63 -17.27
CA ARG A 28 -9.19 -7.82 -16.71
C ARG A 28 -7.95 -8.66 -16.48
N THR A 29 -6.80 -8.13 -16.88
CA THR A 29 -5.48 -8.71 -16.60
C THR A 29 -4.83 -8.03 -15.41
N GLY A 30 -3.89 -8.73 -14.77
CA GLY A 30 -3.05 -8.18 -13.73
C GLY A 30 -2.13 -9.25 -13.13
N GLU A 31 -1.27 -8.84 -12.22
CA GLU A 31 -0.49 -9.78 -11.41
C GLU A 31 -1.36 -10.32 -10.26
N VAL A 32 -1.48 -11.65 -10.14
CA VAL A 32 -2.25 -12.25 -9.05
C VAL A 32 -1.43 -12.26 -7.76
N VAL A 33 -2.02 -11.68 -6.71
CA VAL A 33 -1.48 -11.67 -5.35
C VAL A 33 -2.56 -12.13 -4.37
N PHE A 34 -2.18 -12.51 -3.15
CA PHE A 34 -3.14 -12.86 -2.12
C PHE A 34 -2.95 -12.02 -0.87
N ASN A 35 -4.02 -11.61 -0.21
CA ASN A 35 -3.96 -10.87 1.06
C ASN A 35 -4.59 -11.69 2.20
N THR A 36 -3.86 -11.82 3.32
CA THR A 36 -4.27 -12.62 4.48
C THR A 36 -5.18 -11.90 5.48
N ALA A 37 -5.45 -10.60 5.29
CA ALA A 37 -6.31 -9.82 6.16
C ALA A 37 -7.73 -10.42 6.20
N MET A 38 -8.25 -10.65 7.41
CA MET A 38 -9.59 -11.19 7.62
C MET A 38 -10.68 -10.13 7.63
N THR A 39 -10.28 -8.87 7.76
CA THR A 39 -11.13 -7.69 7.81
C THR A 39 -10.49 -6.58 6.97
N GLY A 40 -11.29 -5.56 6.64
CA GLY A 40 -10.77 -4.39 5.94
C GLY A 40 -10.61 -4.58 4.44
N TYR A 41 -11.49 -5.38 3.83
CA TYR A 41 -11.47 -5.60 2.40
C TYR A 41 -11.79 -4.32 1.62
N GLN A 42 -12.51 -3.35 2.18
CA GLN A 42 -12.82 -2.11 1.46
C GLN A 42 -11.56 -1.25 1.30
N GLU A 43 -10.82 -1.10 2.39
CA GLU A 43 -9.54 -0.41 2.48
C GLU A 43 -8.56 -1.02 1.47
N VAL A 44 -8.44 -2.35 1.44
CA VAL A 44 -7.65 -3.11 0.44
C VAL A 44 -8.06 -2.75 -0.98
N LEU A 45 -9.35 -2.67 -1.29
CA LEU A 45 -9.77 -2.40 -2.67
C LEU A 45 -9.40 -0.97 -3.12
N THR A 46 -9.33 -0.04 -2.17
CA THR A 46 -9.05 1.38 -2.40
C THR A 46 -7.59 1.77 -2.15
N ASP A 47 -6.70 0.83 -1.87
CA ASP A 47 -5.27 1.09 -1.73
C ASP A 47 -4.61 1.19 -3.12
N PRO A 48 -4.00 2.35 -3.48
CA PRO A 48 -3.32 2.55 -4.76
C PRO A 48 -2.20 1.55 -5.05
N SER A 49 -1.59 0.97 -4.01
CA SER A 49 -0.51 -0.02 -4.16
C SER A 49 -0.96 -1.29 -4.90
N TYR A 50 -2.27 -1.58 -4.95
CA TYR A 50 -2.81 -2.72 -5.73
C TYR A 50 -3.05 -2.42 -7.22
N TYR A 51 -2.71 -1.24 -7.71
CA TYR A 51 -2.89 -0.93 -9.12
C TYR A 51 -2.16 -1.93 -10.02
N GLY A 52 -2.87 -2.47 -11.02
CA GLY A 52 -2.35 -3.53 -11.90
C GLY A 52 -2.41 -4.95 -11.31
N GLN A 53 -2.94 -5.14 -10.09
CA GLN A 53 -2.98 -6.44 -9.42
C GLN A 53 -4.39 -7.04 -9.33
N ILE A 54 -4.46 -8.36 -9.35
CA ILE A 54 -5.66 -9.15 -9.06
C ILE A 54 -5.52 -9.68 -7.63
N VAL A 55 -6.38 -9.21 -6.73
CA VAL A 55 -6.26 -9.51 -5.29
C VAL A 55 -7.13 -10.69 -4.90
N VAL A 56 -6.51 -11.72 -4.33
CA VAL A 56 -7.17 -12.90 -3.76
C VAL A 56 -7.27 -12.75 -2.25
N MET A 57 -8.47 -12.66 -1.71
CA MET A 57 -8.65 -12.69 -0.25
C MET A 57 -8.58 -14.13 0.27
N THR A 58 -7.75 -14.37 1.28
CA THR A 58 -7.70 -15.71 1.91
C THR A 58 -8.88 -15.94 2.84
N ALA A 59 -9.42 -14.88 3.45
CA ALA A 59 -10.61 -14.96 4.27
C ALA A 59 -11.82 -15.42 3.43
N PRO A 60 -12.57 -16.44 3.89
CA PRO A 60 -13.53 -17.11 3.03
C PRO A 60 -14.77 -16.26 2.73
N HIS A 61 -15.20 -15.44 3.69
CA HIS A 61 -16.38 -14.58 3.57
C HIS A 61 -15.97 -13.12 3.45
N ILE A 62 -16.27 -12.53 2.29
CA ILE A 62 -15.90 -11.14 1.97
C ILE A 62 -17.16 -10.37 1.58
N GLY A 63 -17.32 -9.15 2.11
CA GLY A 63 -18.53 -8.33 1.91
C GLY A 63 -19.55 -8.40 3.06
N ASN A 64 -19.23 -9.09 4.16
CA ASN A 64 -20.11 -9.28 5.32
C ASN A 64 -20.53 -7.97 5.99
N THR A 65 -19.64 -6.96 5.99
CA THR A 65 -19.90 -5.62 6.53
C THR A 65 -20.40 -4.61 5.50
N GLY A 66 -20.61 -5.03 4.24
CA GLY A 66 -20.92 -4.09 3.15
C GLY A 66 -19.78 -3.10 2.94
N VAL A 67 -20.12 -1.93 2.41
CA VAL A 67 -19.17 -0.82 2.24
C VAL A 67 -19.78 0.49 2.73
N ASN A 68 -18.93 1.47 3.03
CA ASN A 68 -19.32 2.82 3.48
C ASN A 68 -18.40 3.90 2.91
N THR A 69 -18.65 5.17 3.24
CA THR A 69 -17.89 6.32 2.76
C THR A 69 -16.61 6.64 3.52
N ASP A 70 -16.40 6.04 4.70
CA ASP A 70 -15.28 6.44 5.59
C ASP A 70 -14.07 5.49 5.47
N ASP A 71 -14.32 4.23 5.10
CA ASP A 71 -13.28 3.21 4.90
C ASP A 71 -12.44 3.33 3.61
N PRO A 72 -12.80 4.10 2.56
CA PRO A 72 -11.91 4.33 1.43
C PRO A 72 -10.57 4.98 1.83
N GLU A 73 -9.49 4.36 1.37
CA GLU A 73 -8.11 4.82 1.56
C GLU A 73 -7.59 5.68 0.41
N SER A 74 -8.41 5.94 -0.60
CA SER A 74 -8.08 6.85 -1.69
C SER A 74 -9.33 7.25 -2.50
N ARG A 75 -9.12 7.93 -3.63
CA ARG A 75 -10.19 8.45 -4.51
C ARG A 75 -10.97 7.41 -5.32
N LYS A 76 -10.48 6.18 -5.48
CA LYS A 76 -11.16 5.13 -6.27
C LYS A 76 -10.67 3.73 -5.91
N LEU A 77 -11.24 2.73 -6.56
CA LEU A 77 -10.76 1.34 -6.54
C LEU A 77 -9.59 1.19 -7.52
N TRP A 78 -8.48 0.60 -7.07
CA TRP A 78 -7.22 0.60 -7.84
C TRP A 78 -6.85 -0.74 -8.44
N LEU A 79 -7.18 -1.84 -7.77
CA LEU A 79 -6.90 -3.18 -8.28
C LEU A 79 -7.58 -3.47 -9.62
N SER A 80 -6.94 -4.35 -10.40
CA SER A 80 -7.44 -4.83 -11.69
C SER A 80 -8.62 -5.79 -11.53
N GLY A 81 -8.64 -6.61 -10.48
CA GLY A 81 -9.74 -7.53 -10.24
C GLY A 81 -9.68 -8.24 -8.89
N PHE A 82 -10.79 -8.85 -8.49
CA PHE A 82 -10.97 -9.30 -7.10
C PHE A 82 -11.47 -10.74 -7.01
N VAL A 83 -10.78 -11.58 -6.23
CA VAL A 83 -11.03 -13.02 -6.15
C VAL A 83 -11.37 -13.39 -4.72
N VAL A 84 -12.52 -14.01 -4.52
CA VAL A 84 -12.99 -14.42 -3.18
C VAL A 84 -13.57 -15.83 -3.18
N ARG A 85 -13.51 -16.51 -2.03
CA ARG A 85 -14.15 -17.83 -1.89
C ARG A 85 -15.67 -17.72 -1.89
N ALA A 86 -16.23 -16.87 -1.03
CA ALA A 86 -17.66 -16.66 -0.90
C ALA A 86 -17.96 -15.18 -0.67
N ALA A 87 -18.46 -14.50 -1.70
CA ALA A 87 -19.03 -13.16 -1.56
C ALA A 87 -20.26 -13.24 -0.65
N SER A 88 -20.31 -12.42 0.39
CA SER A 88 -21.35 -12.47 1.40
C SER A 88 -22.72 -12.14 0.78
N PRO A 89 -23.73 -13.04 0.87
CA PRO A 89 -25.05 -12.81 0.29
C PRO A 89 -25.88 -11.80 1.07
N ARG A 90 -25.50 -11.53 2.32
CA ARG A 90 -26.16 -10.59 3.22
C ARG A 90 -25.11 -9.69 3.85
N VAL A 91 -25.41 -8.40 3.83
CA VAL A 91 -24.67 -7.35 4.52
C VAL A 91 -25.28 -7.15 5.91
N SER A 92 -24.43 -7.06 6.94
CA SER A 92 -24.89 -6.88 8.32
C SER A 92 -23.87 -6.09 9.14
N ASN A 93 -23.83 -4.77 8.93
CA ASN A 93 -23.09 -3.84 9.76
C ASN A 93 -23.86 -2.51 9.82
N TRP A 94 -23.82 -1.81 10.95
CA TRP A 94 -24.53 -0.55 11.13
C TRP A 94 -23.96 0.60 10.27
N ARG A 95 -22.68 0.50 9.89
CA ARG A 95 -22.01 1.45 8.98
C ARG A 95 -22.32 1.18 7.51
N ALA A 96 -22.86 0.01 7.18
CA ALA A 96 -23.03 -0.41 5.80
C ALA A 96 -24.04 0.48 5.05
N GLN A 97 -23.63 1.02 3.92
CA GLN A 97 -24.47 1.84 3.04
C GLN A 97 -24.87 1.06 1.78
N THR A 98 -23.99 0.23 1.23
CA THR A 98 -24.32 -0.64 0.09
C THR A 98 -23.61 -2.00 0.19
N SER A 99 -23.96 -2.92 -0.70
CA SER A 99 -23.31 -4.23 -0.79
C SER A 99 -21.99 -4.14 -1.55
N LEU A 100 -21.06 -5.04 -1.23
CA LEU A 100 -19.79 -5.11 -1.95
C LEU A 100 -19.99 -5.44 -3.45
N ASP A 101 -20.95 -6.30 -3.78
CA ASP A 101 -21.26 -6.65 -5.18
C ASP A 101 -21.71 -5.43 -5.98
N ASP A 102 -22.61 -4.63 -5.41
CA ASP A 102 -23.10 -3.40 -6.05
C ASP A 102 -21.99 -2.36 -6.17
N TYR A 103 -21.17 -2.21 -5.13
CA TYR A 103 -20.02 -1.28 -5.13
C TYR A 103 -19.00 -1.62 -6.23
N LEU A 104 -18.60 -2.89 -6.35
CA LEU A 104 -17.68 -3.32 -7.41
C LEU A 104 -18.28 -3.12 -8.81
N ARG A 105 -19.58 -3.39 -8.97
CA ARG A 105 -20.29 -3.23 -10.24
C ARG A 105 -20.37 -1.77 -10.68
N GLU A 106 -20.74 -0.89 -9.75
CA GLU A 106 -20.85 0.56 -9.98
C GLU A 106 -19.52 1.15 -10.46
N HIS A 107 -18.41 0.65 -9.94
CA HIS A 107 -17.08 1.13 -10.28
C HIS A 107 -16.37 0.30 -11.37
N GLY A 108 -17.06 -0.66 -11.99
CA GLY A 108 -16.50 -1.42 -13.11
C GLY A 108 -15.39 -2.42 -12.73
N VAL A 109 -15.29 -2.82 -11.47
CA VAL A 109 -14.31 -3.81 -11.00
C VAL A 109 -14.81 -5.21 -11.28
N VAL A 110 -14.00 -5.98 -12.01
CA VAL A 110 -14.30 -7.37 -12.35
C VAL A 110 -13.86 -8.28 -11.22
N GLY A 111 -14.79 -9.05 -10.66
CA GLY A 111 -14.52 -10.00 -9.61
C GLY A 111 -15.05 -11.40 -9.90
N ILE A 112 -14.56 -12.37 -9.13
CA ILE A 112 -14.95 -13.76 -9.22
C ILE A 112 -15.12 -14.36 -7.82
N THR A 113 -16.21 -15.08 -7.62
CA THR A 113 -16.54 -15.79 -6.38
C THR A 113 -16.69 -17.30 -6.61
N GLY A 114 -16.62 -18.11 -5.55
CA GLY A 114 -16.71 -19.56 -5.63
C GLY A 114 -15.40 -20.27 -5.92
N VAL A 115 -14.29 -19.53 -6.05
CA VAL A 115 -12.94 -20.05 -6.26
C VAL A 115 -12.44 -20.77 -5.01
N ASP A 116 -11.70 -21.86 -5.16
CA ASP A 116 -10.92 -22.44 -4.06
C ASP A 116 -9.69 -21.55 -3.80
N THR A 117 -9.91 -20.48 -3.04
CA THR A 117 -8.85 -19.50 -2.75
C THR A 117 -7.71 -20.12 -1.95
N ARG A 118 -7.94 -21.19 -1.18
CA ARG A 118 -6.86 -21.88 -0.45
C ARG A 118 -5.92 -22.57 -1.43
N ALA A 119 -6.45 -23.35 -2.37
CA ALA A 119 -5.64 -24.04 -3.36
C ALA A 119 -4.91 -23.04 -4.28
N LEU A 120 -5.58 -21.95 -4.68
CA LEU A 120 -4.96 -20.85 -5.42
C LEU A 120 -3.81 -20.18 -4.64
N VAL A 121 -3.98 -19.90 -3.35
CA VAL A 121 -2.94 -19.29 -2.51
C VAL A 121 -1.73 -20.22 -2.34
N LEU A 122 -1.96 -21.52 -2.17
CA LEU A 122 -0.87 -22.51 -2.12
C LEU A 122 -0.08 -22.50 -3.44
N HIS A 123 -0.80 -22.45 -4.56
CA HIS A 123 -0.21 -22.36 -5.88
C HIS A 123 0.64 -21.10 -6.06
N ILE A 124 0.12 -19.91 -5.73
CA ILE A 124 0.87 -18.65 -5.81
C ILE A 124 2.08 -18.66 -4.89
N ARG A 125 1.97 -19.22 -3.68
CA ARG A 125 3.10 -19.32 -2.74
C ARG A 125 4.22 -20.22 -3.28
N GLU A 126 3.87 -21.28 -4.00
CA GLU A 126 4.82 -22.25 -4.57
C GLU A 126 5.35 -21.85 -5.95
N ALA A 127 4.58 -21.17 -6.78
CA ALA A 127 5.02 -20.75 -8.11
C ALA A 127 5.54 -19.30 -8.15
N GLY A 128 5.12 -18.48 -7.19
CA GLY A 128 5.32 -17.03 -7.16
C GLY A 128 4.11 -16.24 -7.68
N ALA A 129 4.13 -14.93 -7.44
CA ALA A 129 3.18 -14.01 -8.06
C ALA A 129 3.39 -14.02 -9.57
N MET A 130 2.29 -14.01 -10.31
CA MET A 130 2.31 -14.28 -11.75
C MET A 130 1.17 -13.55 -12.46
N ARG A 131 1.26 -13.44 -13.77
CA ARG A 131 0.23 -12.78 -14.58
C ARG A 131 -1.02 -13.65 -14.67
N ALA A 132 -2.16 -12.99 -14.63
CA ALA A 132 -3.47 -13.62 -14.62
C ALA A 132 -4.51 -12.79 -15.36
N VAL A 133 -5.63 -13.43 -15.67
CA VAL A 133 -6.83 -12.78 -16.20
C VAL A 133 -8.07 -13.31 -15.51
N ILE A 134 -9.00 -12.43 -15.13
CA ILE A 134 -10.37 -12.78 -14.80
C ILE A 134 -11.23 -12.46 -16.00
N SER A 135 -12.04 -13.41 -16.47
CA SER A 135 -13.06 -13.16 -17.49
C SER A 135 -14.41 -13.74 -17.08
N SER A 136 -15.46 -12.95 -17.30
CA SER A 136 -16.85 -13.33 -17.06
C SER A 136 -17.62 -13.58 -18.35
N HIS A 137 -17.24 -12.97 -19.47
CA HIS A 137 -17.99 -13.11 -20.73
C HIS A 137 -17.43 -14.19 -21.67
N GLU A 138 -16.14 -14.50 -21.55
CA GLU A 138 -15.46 -15.60 -22.24
C GLU A 138 -14.87 -16.54 -21.19
N VAL A 139 -15.00 -17.84 -21.40
CA VAL A 139 -14.50 -18.86 -20.45
C VAL A 139 -13.68 -19.96 -21.13
N ASP A 140 -13.21 -19.73 -22.37
CA ASP A 140 -12.21 -20.57 -23.02
C ASP A 140 -10.85 -20.49 -22.29
N PRO A 141 -10.41 -21.57 -21.61
CA PRO A 141 -9.15 -21.58 -20.87
C PRO A 141 -7.93 -21.23 -21.73
N ASN A 142 -7.87 -21.70 -22.97
CA ASN A 142 -6.67 -21.55 -23.80
C ASN A 142 -6.44 -20.09 -24.19
N ARG A 143 -7.51 -19.39 -24.57
CA ARG A 143 -7.46 -17.95 -24.88
C ARG A 143 -7.06 -17.13 -23.65
N LEU A 144 -7.64 -17.43 -22.49
CA LEU A 144 -7.36 -16.67 -21.27
C LEU A 144 -5.93 -16.88 -20.76
N VAL A 145 -5.39 -18.10 -20.86
CA VAL A 145 -3.98 -18.36 -20.54
C VAL A 145 -3.05 -17.59 -21.48
N GLU A 146 -3.34 -17.57 -22.78
CA GLU A 146 -2.55 -16.81 -23.74
C GLU A 146 -2.60 -15.30 -23.46
N MET A 147 -3.79 -14.78 -23.11
CA MET A 147 -3.95 -13.39 -22.70
C MET A 147 -3.18 -13.06 -21.41
N ALA A 148 -3.16 -13.96 -20.41
CA ALA A 148 -2.35 -13.79 -19.21
C ALA A 148 -0.85 -13.71 -19.54
N ARG A 149 -0.35 -14.52 -20.48
CA ARG A 149 1.05 -14.49 -20.93
C ARG A 149 1.44 -13.21 -21.66
N GLN A 150 0.48 -12.56 -22.31
CA GLN A 150 0.68 -11.30 -23.03
C GLN A 150 0.53 -10.06 -22.14
N ALA A 151 0.01 -10.21 -20.92
CA ALA A 151 -0.08 -9.12 -19.96
C ALA A 151 1.33 -8.61 -19.59
N PRO A 152 1.50 -7.31 -19.30
CA PRO A 152 2.78 -6.78 -18.88
C PRO A 152 3.19 -7.35 -17.52
N SER A 153 4.49 -7.57 -17.31
CA SER A 153 5.05 -7.98 -16.02
C SER A 153 5.13 -6.80 -15.07
N MET A 154 4.90 -6.99 -13.77
CA MET A 154 5.07 -5.94 -12.74
C MET A 154 6.52 -5.43 -12.63
N GLU A 155 7.49 -6.31 -12.88
CA GLU A 155 8.91 -5.97 -12.78
C GLU A 155 9.31 -5.01 -13.90
N GLY A 156 9.96 -3.90 -13.53
CA GLY A 156 10.33 -2.82 -14.45
C GLY A 156 9.20 -1.88 -14.87
N LEU A 157 8.00 -1.97 -14.28
CA LEU A 157 6.93 -1.00 -14.54
C LEU A 157 6.91 0.13 -13.51
N ASP A 158 6.98 1.36 -14.01
CA ASP A 158 6.57 2.54 -13.25
C ASP A 158 5.05 2.68 -13.32
N LEU A 159 4.39 2.29 -12.24
CA LEU A 159 2.94 2.42 -12.06
C LEU A 159 2.55 3.69 -11.29
N VAL A 160 3.53 4.41 -10.76
CA VAL A 160 3.31 5.59 -9.92
C VAL A 160 2.68 6.72 -10.73
N HIS A 161 3.11 6.88 -11.99
CA HIS A 161 2.56 7.88 -12.91
C HIS A 161 1.03 7.79 -13.07
N ASP A 162 0.46 6.60 -12.97
CA ASP A 162 -0.99 6.38 -13.15
C ASP A 162 -1.81 6.66 -11.88
N VAL A 163 -1.15 6.72 -10.72
CA VAL A 163 -1.83 6.84 -9.41
C VAL A 163 -1.56 8.15 -8.70
N THR A 164 -0.46 8.83 -9.00
CA THR A 164 -0.09 10.12 -8.41
C THR A 164 -1.14 11.22 -8.67
N CYS A 165 -1.12 12.27 -7.87
CA CYS A 165 -1.93 13.46 -8.08
C CYS A 165 -1.41 14.28 -9.28
N ALA A 166 -2.33 14.94 -9.99
CA ALA A 166 -1.97 15.77 -11.15
C ALA A 166 -1.36 17.11 -10.74
N GLU A 167 -1.86 17.69 -9.64
CA GLU A 167 -1.44 18.99 -9.13
C GLU A 167 -1.31 18.92 -7.60
N PRO A 168 -0.42 19.74 -6.99
CA PRO A 168 -0.30 19.80 -5.55
C PRO A 168 -1.63 20.17 -4.87
N TYR A 169 -1.88 19.58 -3.70
CA TYR A 169 -3.05 19.90 -2.88
C TYR A 169 -2.72 19.91 -1.39
N HIS A 170 -3.57 20.56 -0.60
CA HIS A 170 -3.42 20.62 0.85
C HIS A 170 -4.31 19.60 1.54
N TRP A 171 -3.81 19.01 2.62
CA TRP A 171 -4.56 18.11 3.48
C TRP A 171 -4.44 18.55 4.94
N THR A 172 -5.59 18.65 5.60
CA THR A 172 -5.71 19.06 7.01
C THR A 172 -6.62 18.15 7.82
N ASP A 173 -7.27 17.17 7.19
CA ASP A 173 -8.27 16.33 7.83
C ASP A 173 -7.59 15.27 8.70
N ALA A 174 -7.82 15.31 10.00
CA ALA A 174 -7.30 14.35 10.97
C ALA A 174 -8.21 13.11 11.06
N VAL A 175 -7.73 12.08 11.76
CA VAL A 175 -8.58 10.92 12.13
C VAL A 175 -9.75 11.43 12.98
N GLU A 176 -10.97 10.98 12.69
CA GLU A 176 -12.13 11.40 13.48
C GLU A 176 -12.01 10.89 14.93
N PRO A 177 -12.34 11.71 15.95
CA PRO A 177 -12.14 11.36 17.36
C PRO A 177 -12.74 10.03 17.80
N GLN A 178 -13.85 9.61 17.18
CA GLN A 178 -14.54 8.36 17.47
C GLN A 178 -13.78 7.09 17.02
N TRP A 179 -12.82 7.24 16.10
CA TRP A 179 -12.00 6.13 15.58
C TRP A 179 -10.60 6.09 16.20
N ILE A 180 -10.30 7.02 17.11
CA ILE A 180 -9.02 7.10 17.80
C ILE A 180 -9.04 6.16 19.01
N LEU A 181 -8.36 5.02 18.88
CA LEU A 181 -8.24 4.04 19.96
C LEU A 181 -7.28 4.49 21.06
N ASP A 182 -6.19 5.17 20.70
CA ASP A 182 -5.25 5.76 21.65
C ASP A 182 -5.38 7.28 21.65
N ARG A 183 -5.90 7.82 22.75
CA ARG A 183 -6.13 9.26 22.92
C ARG A 183 -4.84 10.09 22.97
N ASN A 184 -3.68 9.45 23.11
CA ASN A 184 -2.37 10.13 23.02
C ASN A 184 -1.99 10.49 21.58
N VAL A 185 -2.67 9.92 20.57
CA VAL A 185 -2.44 10.21 19.14
C VAL A 185 -3.05 11.56 18.72
N VAL A 186 -3.83 12.21 19.59
CA VAL A 186 -4.51 13.47 19.28
C VAL A 186 -3.76 14.64 19.90
N SER A 187 -3.27 15.53 19.06
CA SER A 187 -2.94 16.89 19.47
C SER A 187 -4.16 17.52 20.14
N SER A 188 -4.06 17.88 21.43
CA SER A 188 -5.05 18.75 22.07
C SER A 188 -5.16 20.03 21.24
N ASP A 189 -6.39 20.47 20.93
CA ASP A 189 -6.79 21.50 19.95
C ASP A 189 -6.02 22.83 19.91
N THR A 190 -5.02 23.05 20.76
CA THR A 190 -4.18 24.25 20.84
C THR A 190 -2.96 24.28 19.90
N ASP A 191 -2.56 23.15 19.28
CA ASP A 191 -1.32 23.05 18.44
C ASP A 191 -1.53 22.44 17.03
N ARG A 192 -2.77 22.45 16.50
CA ARG A 192 -3.01 21.97 15.11
C ARG A 192 -2.21 22.81 14.10
N HIS A 193 -1.48 22.13 13.21
CA HIS A 193 -0.62 22.72 12.15
C HIS A 193 0.70 23.35 12.63
N ALA A 194 1.27 22.87 13.74
CA ALA A 194 2.60 23.25 14.20
C ALA A 194 3.73 22.92 13.21
N PHE A 195 3.55 21.90 12.35
CA PHE A 195 4.55 21.47 11.37
C PHE A 195 4.01 21.49 9.95
N HIS A 196 4.86 21.83 8.99
CA HIS A 196 4.60 21.66 7.56
C HIS A 196 5.30 20.44 7.01
N VAL A 197 4.51 19.46 6.57
CA VAL A 197 5.04 18.30 5.85
C VAL A 197 4.74 18.43 4.36
N VAL A 198 5.75 18.22 3.52
CA VAL A 198 5.54 18.00 2.07
C VAL A 198 5.60 16.50 1.80
N ALA A 199 4.51 15.94 1.26
CA ALA A 199 4.37 14.52 1.00
C ALA A 199 4.39 14.25 -0.51
N TYR A 200 5.33 13.42 -0.97
CA TYR A 200 5.29 12.88 -2.33
C TYR A 200 4.13 11.89 -2.45
N ASP A 201 3.24 12.11 -3.41
CA ASP A 201 2.18 11.18 -3.76
C ASP A 201 2.67 10.15 -4.77
N TYR A 202 3.15 9.01 -4.28
CA TYR A 202 3.44 7.86 -5.12
C TYR A 202 2.24 6.90 -5.29
N GLY A 203 1.05 7.30 -4.83
CA GLY A 203 -0.09 6.43 -4.57
C GLY A 203 -0.51 6.48 -3.11
N ILE A 204 -0.53 7.67 -2.52
CA ILE A 204 -0.68 7.85 -1.07
C ILE A 204 -2.04 7.39 -0.56
N LYS A 205 -2.02 6.62 0.53
CA LYS A 205 -3.22 6.29 1.29
C LYS A 205 -3.66 7.46 2.16
N HIS A 206 -4.97 7.72 2.20
CA HIS A 206 -5.54 8.80 2.99
C HIS A 206 -5.24 8.65 4.48
N ASN A 207 -5.16 7.44 5.05
CA ASN A 207 -4.90 7.32 6.48
C ASN A 207 -3.50 7.78 6.90
N ILE A 208 -2.51 7.75 5.99
CA ILE A 208 -1.20 8.40 6.21
C ILE A 208 -1.40 9.90 6.45
N LEU A 209 -2.17 10.55 5.58
CA LEU A 209 -2.45 11.99 5.66
C LEU A 209 -3.23 12.33 6.92
N ARG A 210 -4.22 11.49 7.28
CA ARG A 210 -5.00 11.63 8.52
C ARG A 210 -4.12 11.53 9.75
N LEU A 211 -3.18 10.59 9.80
CA LEU A 211 -2.27 10.44 10.94
C LEU A 211 -1.25 11.57 11.03
N LEU A 212 -0.69 12.05 9.91
CA LEU A 212 0.15 13.24 9.91
C LEU A 212 -0.61 14.46 10.46
N ALA A 213 -1.86 14.67 10.00
CA ALA A 213 -2.71 15.75 10.49
C ALA A 213 -3.06 15.61 11.98
N SER A 214 -3.37 14.39 12.47
CA SER A 214 -3.61 14.12 13.89
C SER A 214 -2.41 14.47 14.78
N HIS A 215 -1.19 14.34 14.24
CA HIS A 215 0.07 14.71 14.90
C HIS A 215 0.45 16.18 14.72
N GLY A 216 -0.47 17.03 14.27
CA GLY A 216 -0.27 18.48 14.17
C GLY A 216 0.41 18.95 12.89
N CYS A 217 0.50 18.13 11.85
CA CYS A 217 1.03 18.55 10.56
C CYS A 217 -0.05 19.21 9.68
N ARG A 218 0.29 20.30 8.99
CA ARG A 218 -0.36 20.65 7.71
C ARG A 218 0.40 19.95 6.60
N VAL A 219 -0.29 19.23 5.73
CA VAL A 219 0.35 18.46 4.66
C VAL A 219 0.13 19.15 3.32
N THR A 220 1.20 19.33 2.55
CA THR A 220 1.12 19.65 1.12
C THR A 220 1.53 18.42 0.34
N VAL A 221 0.57 17.82 -0.35
CA VAL A 221 0.81 16.66 -1.19
C VAL A 221 1.25 17.15 -2.56
N VAL A 222 2.34 16.60 -3.09
CA VAL A 222 2.92 16.97 -4.39
C VAL A 222 2.95 15.76 -5.32
N PRO A 223 2.86 15.96 -6.65
CA PRO A 223 3.00 14.89 -7.62
C PRO A 223 4.33 14.15 -7.46
N ALA A 224 4.34 12.89 -7.86
CA ALA A 224 5.52 12.02 -7.82
C ALA A 224 6.74 12.62 -8.53
N THR A 225 6.50 13.44 -9.57
CA THR A 225 7.52 14.08 -10.41
C THR A 225 8.01 15.43 -9.88
N ALA A 226 7.56 15.87 -8.70
CA ALA A 226 8.01 17.15 -8.13
C ALA A 226 9.52 17.14 -7.88
N SER A 227 10.22 18.19 -8.34
CA SER A 227 11.66 18.29 -8.14
C SER A 227 12.01 18.60 -6.67
N ALA A 228 13.20 18.19 -6.24
CA ALA A 228 13.72 18.52 -4.92
C ALA A 228 13.73 20.03 -4.65
N SER A 229 14.07 20.84 -5.66
CA SER A 229 14.07 22.30 -5.54
C SER A 229 12.67 22.86 -5.26
N ALA A 230 11.66 22.41 -6.00
CA ALA A 230 10.28 22.86 -5.83
C ALA A 230 9.74 22.46 -4.45
N VAL A 231 10.10 21.27 -3.96
CA VAL A 231 9.75 20.82 -2.60
C VAL A 231 10.42 21.68 -1.53
N LEU A 232 11.69 22.03 -1.68
CA LEU A 232 12.41 22.89 -0.73
C LEU A 232 11.91 24.34 -0.73
N GLU A 233 11.44 24.85 -1.87
CA GLU A 233 10.82 26.19 -1.99
C GLU A 233 9.54 26.32 -1.17
N LEU A 234 8.86 25.22 -0.86
CA LEU A 234 7.70 25.20 0.04
C LEU A 234 8.07 25.35 1.53
N ASP A 235 9.38 25.38 1.85
CA ASP A 235 9.95 25.41 3.20
C ASP A 235 9.33 24.40 4.20
N PRO A 236 9.36 23.09 3.89
CA PRO A 236 8.81 22.08 4.79
C PRO A 236 9.65 21.94 6.07
N ASP A 237 9.01 21.60 7.18
CA ASP A 237 9.66 21.11 8.40
C ASP A 237 10.11 19.65 8.26
N GLY A 238 9.40 18.88 7.42
CA GLY A 238 9.72 17.49 7.10
C GLY A 238 9.17 17.06 5.75
N ILE A 239 9.78 16.03 5.18
CA ILE A 239 9.42 15.46 3.88
C ILE A 239 8.97 14.03 4.09
N PHE A 240 7.84 13.68 3.47
CA PHE A 240 7.25 12.36 3.57
C PHE A 240 7.21 11.67 2.20
N LEU A 241 7.56 10.38 2.16
CA LEU A 241 7.59 9.55 0.96
C LEU A 241 6.51 8.47 1.09
N SER A 242 5.44 8.53 0.29
CA SER A 242 4.30 7.64 0.46
C SER A 242 4.51 6.21 -0.04
N ASN A 243 3.52 5.37 0.25
CA ASN A 243 3.31 4.10 -0.43
C ASN A 243 2.94 4.32 -1.91
N GLY A 244 2.96 3.23 -2.67
CA GLY A 244 2.56 3.21 -4.07
C GLY A 244 2.79 1.85 -4.74
N PRO A 245 2.30 1.68 -5.98
CA PRO A 245 2.40 0.45 -6.77
C PRO A 245 3.70 0.37 -7.57
N GLY A 246 3.95 -0.81 -8.15
CA GLY A 246 4.99 -1.00 -9.17
C GLY A 246 6.39 -1.25 -8.61
N ASP A 247 7.36 -1.21 -9.52
CA ASP A 247 8.76 -1.46 -9.23
C ASP A 247 9.47 -0.17 -8.78
N PRO A 248 10.03 -0.09 -7.56
CA PRO A 248 10.74 1.11 -7.09
C PRO A 248 11.92 1.50 -7.98
N ALA A 249 12.59 0.54 -8.64
CA ALA A 249 13.73 0.81 -9.50
C ALA A 249 13.33 1.54 -10.81
N ALA A 250 12.06 1.45 -11.21
CA ALA A 250 11.52 2.16 -12.37
C ALA A 250 11.17 3.63 -12.05
N VAL A 251 11.02 3.99 -10.77
CA VAL A 251 10.66 5.35 -10.30
C VAL A 251 11.92 6.23 -10.20
N THR A 252 12.67 6.33 -11.29
CA THR A 252 14.02 6.97 -11.30
C THR A 252 13.99 8.43 -10.86
N TYR A 253 12.97 9.20 -11.29
CA TYR A 253 12.79 10.59 -10.90
C TYR A 253 12.56 10.75 -9.39
N GLY A 254 11.84 9.82 -8.75
CA GLY A 254 11.61 9.83 -7.31
C GLY A 254 12.90 9.55 -6.54
N VAL A 255 13.69 8.59 -7.03
CA VAL A 255 15.02 8.28 -6.47
C VAL A 255 15.98 9.47 -6.60
N GLU A 256 16.00 10.13 -7.76
CA GLU A 256 16.82 11.34 -7.99
C GLU A 256 16.39 12.49 -7.08
N ALA A 257 15.09 12.79 -6.99
CA ALA A 257 14.59 13.84 -6.11
C ALA A 257 14.92 13.55 -4.63
N VAL A 258 14.71 12.33 -4.15
CA VAL A 258 15.05 11.96 -2.77
C VAL A 258 16.54 12.08 -2.50
N ARG A 259 17.40 11.69 -3.45
CA ARG A 259 18.85 11.85 -3.33
C ARG A 259 19.25 13.31 -3.11
N ASP A 260 18.62 14.23 -3.81
CA ASP A 260 18.88 15.67 -3.70
C ASP A 260 18.32 16.30 -2.41
N LEU A 261 17.31 15.65 -1.80
CA LEU A 261 16.67 16.07 -0.54
C LEU A 261 17.38 15.55 0.71
N LEU A 262 18.17 14.47 0.60
CA LEU A 262 18.89 13.87 1.72
C LEU A 262 19.77 14.88 2.47
N GLY A 263 19.62 14.93 3.79
CA GLY A 263 20.36 15.85 4.67
C GLY A 263 19.88 17.31 4.63
N LYS A 264 18.83 17.64 3.86
CA LYS A 264 18.26 19.01 3.81
C LYS A 264 17.16 19.22 4.86
N LYS A 265 16.25 18.26 4.98
CA LYS A 265 15.13 18.23 5.94
C LYS A 265 14.93 16.79 6.43
N PRO A 266 14.29 16.56 7.59
CA PRO A 266 13.83 15.25 8.03
C PRO A 266 13.06 14.51 6.94
N ILE A 267 13.37 13.22 6.74
CA ILE A 267 12.66 12.37 5.77
C ILE A 267 12.08 11.14 6.48
N PHE A 268 10.81 10.86 6.21
CA PHE A 268 10.15 9.61 6.58
C PHE A 268 9.52 8.94 5.35
N GLY A 269 9.88 7.68 5.08
CA GLY A 269 9.31 6.90 3.98
C GLY A 269 8.53 5.66 4.42
N ILE A 270 7.44 5.35 3.72
CA ILE A 270 6.59 4.17 3.96
C ILE A 270 6.47 3.33 2.68
N CYS A 271 6.63 2.01 2.78
CA CYS A 271 6.47 1.05 1.69
C CYS A 271 7.30 1.39 0.44
N LEU A 272 6.70 1.96 -0.61
CA LEU A 272 7.42 2.41 -1.78
C LEU A 272 8.41 3.54 -1.43
N GLY A 273 8.03 4.45 -0.54
CA GLY A 273 8.92 5.49 -0.01
C GLY A 273 10.14 4.93 0.74
N HIS A 274 10.01 3.76 1.39
CA HIS A 274 11.15 3.05 1.98
C HIS A 274 12.11 2.53 0.93
N GLN A 275 11.57 1.94 -0.14
CA GLN A 275 12.36 1.39 -1.24
C GLN A 275 13.08 2.51 -2.01
N ILE A 276 12.38 3.60 -2.33
CA ILE A 276 12.96 4.79 -2.97
C ILE A 276 14.07 5.39 -2.09
N LEU A 277 13.86 5.46 -0.76
CA LEU A 277 14.91 5.90 0.16
C LEU A 277 16.13 4.96 0.11
N GLY A 278 15.92 3.65 0.14
CA GLY A 278 16.98 2.65 0.02
C GLY A 278 17.80 2.80 -1.27
N LEU A 279 17.12 3.01 -2.41
CA LEU A 279 17.76 3.27 -3.70
C LEU A 279 18.50 4.62 -3.74
N ALA A 280 17.92 5.67 -3.16
CA ALA A 280 18.55 6.99 -3.08
C ALA A 280 19.83 6.97 -2.22
N LEU A 281 19.87 6.11 -1.20
CA LEU A 281 21.04 5.83 -0.36
C LEU A 281 22.09 4.95 -1.05
N GLY A 282 21.83 4.44 -2.25
CA GLY A 282 22.77 3.65 -3.04
C GLY A 282 22.64 2.14 -2.89
N GLY A 283 21.57 1.65 -2.26
CA GLY A 283 21.23 0.22 -2.27
C GLY A 283 20.53 -0.22 -3.56
N THR A 284 20.14 -1.49 -3.60
CA THR A 284 19.34 -2.12 -4.65
C THR A 284 18.06 -2.73 -4.08
N THR A 285 17.08 -2.98 -4.95
CA THR A 285 15.84 -3.67 -4.62
C THR A 285 15.72 -4.97 -5.38
N TYR A 286 14.94 -5.90 -4.85
CA TYR A 286 14.62 -7.17 -5.51
C TYR A 286 13.14 -7.49 -5.37
N LYS A 287 12.61 -8.28 -6.32
CA LYS A 287 11.23 -8.76 -6.27
C LYS A 287 11.11 -9.97 -5.34
N LEU A 288 10.18 -9.92 -4.40
CA LEU A 288 9.82 -11.05 -3.56
C LEU A 288 9.06 -12.09 -4.39
N ARG A 289 9.17 -13.35 -3.99
CA ARG A 289 8.50 -14.45 -4.71
C ARG A 289 6.99 -14.24 -4.84
N PHE A 290 6.33 -13.84 -3.75
CA PHE A 290 4.87 -13.56 -3.71
C PHE A 290 4.52 -12.32 -2.89
N GLY A 291 5.53 -11.59 -2.37
CA GLY A 291 5.34 -10.39 -1.55
C GLY A 291 4.77 -10.62 -0.16
N HIS A 292 4.65 -9.53 0.61
CA HIS A 292 3.94 -9.49 1.88
C HIS A 292 2.64 -8.71 1.73
N HIS A 293 1.52 -9.40 1.94
CA HIS A 293 0.18 -8.90 1.74
C HIS A 293 -0.70 -9.43 2.87
N GLY A 294 -0.93 -8.62 3.90
CA GLY A 294 -1.59 -9.10 5.11
C GLY A 294 -1.48 -8.18 6.29
N ALA A 295 -2.32 -8.42 7.30
CA ALA A 295 -2.39 -7.62 8.53
C ALA A 295 -1.90 -8.37 9.76
N ASN A 296 -0.96 -9.30 9.58
CA ASN A 296 -0.48 -10.21 10.62
C ASN A 296 1.02 -10.50 10.54
N GLN A 297 1.79 -9.61 9.93
CA GLN A 297 3.22 -9.82 9.72
C GLN A 297 4.00 -9.38 10.97
N PRO A 298 4.83 -10.26 11.56
CA PRO A 298 5.62 -9.95 12.74
C PRO A 298 6.92 -9.25 12.33
N VAL A 299 7.11 -8.02 12.83
CA VAL A 299 8.30 -7.22 12.57
C VAL A 299 9.01 -6.95 13.89
N ARG A 300 10.32 -7.24 13.94
CA ARG A 300 11.15 -6.98 15.12
C ARG A 300 11.89 -5.66 14.97
N ASN A 301 11.70 -4.77 15.93
CA ASN A 301 12.51 -3.57 16.09
C ASN A 301 13.88 -3.93 16.71
N ALA A 302 14.97 -3.61 16.01
CA ALA A 302 16.33 -3.95 16.41
C ALA A 302 16.85 -3.15 17.61
N ASP A 303 16.35 -1.93 17.82
CA ASP A 303 16.78 -1.08 18.93
C ASP A 303 16.16 -1.51 20.26
N THR A 304 14.89 -1.94 20.24
CA THR A 304 14.10 -2.21 21.45
C THR A 304 13.81 -3.68 21.70
N THR A 305 14.13 -4.56 20.73
CA THR A 305 13.74 -5.98 20.64
C THR A 305 12.23 -6.25 20.70
N HIS A 306 11.39 -5.21 20.68
CA HIS A 306 9.95 -5.35 20.61
C HIS A 306 9.53 -5.92 19.26
N VAL A 307 8.44 -6.67 19.28
CA VAL A 307 7.81 -7.22 18.08
C VAL A 307 6.48 -6.53 17.90
N GLU A 308 6.28 -6.03 16.69
CA GLU A 308 5.05 -5.38 16.23
C GLU A 308 4.33 -6.33 15.28
N ILE A 309 3.01 -6.42 15.40
CA ILE A 309 2.20 -7.00 14.33
C ILE A 309 1.83 -5.86 13.40
N SER A 310 2.07 -6.04 12.11
CA SER A 310 1.98 -4.94 11.14
C SER A 310 1.19 -5.33 9.88
N SER A 311 0.79 -4.29 9.15
CA SER A 311 0.10 -4.41 7.86
C SER A 311 1.08 -4.23 6.72
N HIS A 312 1.06 -5.14 5.75
CA HIS A 312 1.98 -5.15 4.61
C HIS A 312 1.20 -5.23 3.30
N ASN A 313 1.71 -4.50 2.31
CA ASN A 313 1.29 -4.59 0.91
C ASN A 313 2.47 -4.25 -0.01
N HIS A 314 3.42 -5.17 -0.18
CA HIS A 314 4.58 -4.96 -1.06
C HIS A 314 5.07 -6.25 -1.73
N GLY A 315 5.39 -6.14 -3.02
CA GLY A 315 6.01 -7.20 -3.84
C GLY A 315 7.53 -7.08 -3.99
N PHE A 316 8.12 -5.96 -3.56
CA PHE A 316 9.55 -5.68 -3.63
C PHE A 316 10.13 -5.43 -2.25
N ALA A 317 11.45 -5.56 -2.11
CA ALA A 317 12.18 -5.34 -0.87
C ALA A 317 13.56 -4.73 -1.15
N VAL A 318 14.11 -4.04 -0.15
CA VAL A 318 15.48 -3.53 -0.19
C VAL A 318 16.46 -4.65 0.16
N ASP A 319 17.54 -4.77 -0.61
CA ASP A 319 18.63 -5.71 -0.35
C ASP A 319 19.56 -5.18 0.74
N ALA A 320 19.57 -5.85 1.90
CA ALA A 320 20.42 -5.51 3.04
C ALA A 320 21.90 -5.43 2.68
N ASP A 321 22.39 -6.36 1.85
CA ASP A 321 23.82 -6.51 1.56
C ASP A 321 24.31 -5.46 0.56
N SER A 322 23.38 -4.83 -0.17
CA SER A 322 23.66 -3.74 -1.12
C SER A 322 23.84 -2.38 -0.45
N LEU A 323 23.36 -2.21 0.79
CA LEU A 323 23.32 -0.92 1.46
C LEU A 323 24.70 -0.48 1.96
N PRO A 324 25.04 0.82 1.88
CA PRO A 324 26.25 1.34 2.51
C PRO A 324 26.23 1.14 4.04
N LYS A 325 27.41 0.99 4.64
CA LYS A 325 27.57 0.82 6.10
C LYS A 325 27.02 1.97 6.95
N SER A 326 26.79 3.14 6.36
CA SER A 326 26.17 4.29 7.04
C SER A 326 24.66 4.13 7.24
N VAL A 327 24.03 3.14 6.61
CA VAL A 327 22.61 2.85 6.73
C VAL A 327 22.39 1.80 7.82
N GLU A 328 21.65 2.17 8.87
CA GLU A 328 21.25 1.24 9.93
C GLU A 328 19.98 0.50 9.51
N ILE A 329 19.99 -0.84 9.58
CA ILE A 329 18.76 -1.65 9.50
C ILE A 329 18.10 -1.64 10.86
N THR A 330 16.89 -1.09 10.94
CA THR A 330 16.15 -0.90 12.20
C THR A 330 15.09 -1.96 12.43
N HIS A 331 14.52 -2.53 11.38
CA HIS A 331 13.44 -3.50 11.48
C HIS A 331 13.69 -4.67 10.53
N LEU A 332 13.34 -5.87 11.01
CA LEU A 332 13.43 -7.10 10.24
C LEU A 332 12.14 -7.90 10.38
N ASN A 333 11.69 -8.49 9.28
CA ASN A 333 10.57 -9.43 9.29
C ASN A 333 10.99 -10.72 9.99
N LEU A 334 10.17 -11.21 10.93
CA LEU A 334 10.49 -12.44 11.66
C LEU A 334 10.16 -13.73 10.90
N ASN A 335 9.37 -13.67 9.82
CA ASN A 335 9.04 -14.84 9.02
C ASN A 335 10.16 -15.22 8.05
N ASP A 336 10.81 -14.24 7.42
CA ASP A 336 11.76 -14.46 6.33
C ASP A 336 13.04 -13.62 6.39
N GLY A 337 13.17 -12.71 7.37
CA GLY A 337 14.35 -11.86 7.53
C GLY A 337 14.41 -10.68 6.55
N CYS A 338 13.32 -10.37 5.84
CA CYS A 338 13.26 -9.20 4.96
C CYS A 338 13.58 -7.91 5.73
N VAL A 339 14.21 -6.93 5.06
CA VAL A 339 14.47 -5.60 5.64
C VAL A 339 13.16 -4.84 5.71
N GLU A 340 12.79 -4.44 6.91
CA GLU A 340 11.51 -3.77 7.17
C GLU A 340 11.67 -2.31 7.61
N GLY A 341 12.90 -1.86 7.82
CA GLY A 341 13.15 -0.47 8.21
C GLY A 341 14.61 -0.06 8.12
N LEU A 342 14.81 1.20 7.74
CA LEU A 342 16.13 1.83 7.55
C LEU A 342 16.21 3.12 8.36
N ARG A 343 17.42 3.48 8.79
CA ARG A 343 17.71 4.77 9.41
C ARG A 343 19.11 5.26 9.04
N VAL A 344 19.21 6.57 8.77
CA VAL A 344 20.47 7.28 8.57
C VAL A 344 20.44 8.53 9.44
N LYS A 345 21.07 8.45 10.62
CA LYS A 345 21.02 9.50 11.65
C LYS A 345 21.57 10.83 11.14
N ASP A 346 22.70 10.81 10.47
CA ASP A 346 23.38 12.02 9.96
C ASP A 346 22.56 12.77 8.90
N LEU A 347 21.72 12.05 8.15
CA LEU A 347 20.84 12.62 7.12
C LEU A 347 19.43 12.88 7.64
N ARG A 348 19.14 12.54 8.90
CA ARG A 348 17.82 12.66 9.53
C ARG A 348 16.74 12.00 8.67
N ALA A 349 17.04 10.80 8.19
CA ALA A 349 16.14 10.03 7.34
C ALA A 349 15.88 8.66 7.96
N PHE A 350 14.63 8.23 7.95
CA PHE A 350 14.25 6.86 8.29
C PHE A 350 13.07 6.41 7.44
N SER A 351 12.83 5.10 7.40
CA SER A 351 11.69 4.55 6.66
C SER A 351 11.33 3.16 7.17
N VAL A 352 10.11 2.72 6.84
CA VAL A 352 9.65 1.34 7.06
C VAL A 352 8.95 0.79 5.82
N GLN A 353 9.09 -0.52 5.61
CA GLN A 353 8.58 -1.22 4.43
C GLN A 353 7.09 -1.60 4.58
N TYR A 354 6.62 -1.77 5.80
CA TYR A 354 5.22 -2.02 6.15
C TYR A 354 4.44 -0.70 6.31
N HIS A 355 3.17 -0.80 6.71
CA HIS A 355 2.21 0.31 6.79
C HIS A 355 1.86 0.67 8.25
N PRO A 356 2.59 1.59 8.89
CA PRO A 356 2.27 2.16 10.20
C PRO A 356 0.88 2.79 10.30
N GLU A 357 0.34 3.26 9.18
CA GLU A 357 -1.01 3.78 9.11
C GLU A 357 -2.08 2.69 9.11
N ALA A 358 -1.70 1.42 8.96
CA ALA A 358 -2.62 0.30 8.84
C ALA A 358 -3.69 0.56 7.77
N ALA A 359 -4.97 0.60 8.15
CA ALA A 359 -6.10 0.81 7.23
C ALA A 359 -6.02 -0.10 5.98
N PRO A 360 -6.16 -1.43 6.16
CA PRO A 360 -6.55 -2.11 7.40
C PRO A 360 -5.35 -2.67 8.18
N GLY A 361 -5.59 -3.03 9.44
CA GLY A 361 -4.64 -3.82 10.23
C GLY A 361 -4.39 -3.27 11.64
N PRO A 362 -3.38 -3.84 12.33
CA PRO A 362 -3.01 -3.46 13.70
C PRO A 362 -2.34 -2.08 13.76
N HIS A 363 -2.41 -1.43 14.93
CA HIS A 363 -1.89 -0.08 15.15
C HIS A 363 -0.53 -0.05 15.88
N ASP A 364 0.11 -1.21 16.05
CA ASP A 364 1.34 -1.39 16.86
C ASP A 364 2.47 -0.43 16.45
N ALA A 365 2.53 -0.08 15.16
CA ALA A 365 3.56 0.75 14.57
C ALA A 365 3.25 2.26 14.51
N ALA A 366 2.10 2.70 15.05
CA ALA A 366 1.65 4.10 14.93
C ALA A 366 2.65 5.12 15.55
N TYR A 367 3.49 4.69 16.50
CA TYR A 367 4.54 5.51 17.12
C TYR A 367 5.55 6.09 16.13
N LEU A 368 5.70 5.50 14.94
CA LEU A 368 6.62 6.00 13.92
C LEU A 368 6.25 7.39 13.41
N PHE A 369 4.95 7.76 13.47
CA PHE A 369 4.53 9.13 13.18
C PHE A 369 5.00 10.11 14.26
N GLU A 370 4.91 9.74 15.55
CA GLU A 370 5.45 10.54 16.66
C GLU A 370 6.98 10.67 16.54
N GLN A 371 7.68 9.60 16.18
CA GLN A 371 9.12 9.65 15.92
C GLN A 371 9.48 10.64 14.81
N PHE A 372 8.65 10.75 13.77
CA PHE A 372 8.84 11.75 12.71
C PHE A 372 8.64 13.18 13.23
N ILE A 373 7.64 13.41 14.10
CA ILE A 373 7.45 14.72 14.76
C ILE A 373 8.66 15.10 15.61
N GLU A 374 9.16 14.19 16.43
CA GLU A 374 10.34 14.45 17.27
C GLU A 374 11.57 14.78 16.42
N LEU A 375 11.72 14.11 15.26
CA LEU A 375 12.79 14.40 14.32
C LEU A 375 12.70 15.83 13.76
N MET A 376 11.49 16.36 13.55
CA MET A 376 11.27 17.76 13.13
C MET A 376 11.52 18.77 14.25
N LYS A 377 11.08 18.50 15.49
CA LYS A 377 11.29 19.36 16.67
C LYS A 377 12.76 19.64 16.96
N HIS A 378 13.63 18.64 16.76
CA HIS A 378 15.06 18.77 17.01
C HIS A 378 15.84 19.48 15.87
N MET A 379 15.17 20.25 15.01
CA MET A 379 15.85 21.26 14.18
C MET A 379 16.41 22.39 15.06
N THR A 380 17.63 22.23 15.55
CA THR A 380 18.43 23.41 15.89
C THR A 380 18.60 24.22 14.60
N PRO A 381 18.22 25.52 14.57
CA PRO A 381 18.48 26.34 13.40
C PRO A 381 19.97 26.27 13.09
N LEU A 382 20.33 25.87 11.87
CA LEU A 382 21.68 26.10 11.36
C LEU A 382 21.97 27.59 11.59
N GLY A 383 22.98 27.86 12.43
CA GLY A 383 23.28 29.20 12.92
C GLY A 383 23.29 30.21 11.77
N LYS A 384 22.64 31.36 12.00
CA LYS A 384 22.77 32.55 11.16
C LYS A 384 24.22 33.00 11.06
#